data_AF-A0A0C2Z1A8-F1
#
_entry.id   AF-A0A0C2Z1A8-F1
#
_cell.length_a   1.000
_cell.length_b   1.000
_cell.length_c   1.000
_cell.angle_alpha   90.00
_cell.angle_beta   90.00
_cell.angle_gamma   90.00
#
_symmetry.space_group_name_H-M   'P 1'
#
loop_
_entity.id
_entity.type
_entity.pdbx_description
1 polymer ?
#
loop_
_entity_poly.entity_id
_entity_poly.type
_entity_poly.pdbx_seq_one_letter_code
_entity_poly.pdbx_strand_id
1 'polypeptide(L)'
;KKRNTRDLLTIFTDHVKVKFVMVDRKIKVLTGQWCMICKEDKIFVQKYGKRKAFHLGGNSSCRQHIRIHYKEYQQRCAEGNIPENDHAVPHEILEKQRRAK
;
A
#
# COMPACT_ATOMS: atom_id res chain seq x y z
N LYS A 1 13.80 15.59 -9.79
CA LYS A 1 13.33 14.24 -10.19
C LYS A 1 11.90 14.04 -9.68
N LYS A 2 10.89 13.95 -10.56
CA LYS A 2 9.51 13.60 -10.18
C LYS A 2 9.58 12.16 -9.66
N ARG A 3 9.35 11.93 -8.36
CA ARG A 3 9.37 10.57 -7.78
C ARG A 3 8.30 9.76 -8.52
N ASN A 4 8.70 8.67 -9.15
CA ASN A 4 7.76 7.75 -9.80
C ASN A 4 6.77 7.27 -8.73
N THR A 5 5.47 7.36 -9.00
CA THR A 5 4.38 6.89 -8.13
C THR A 5 3.70 5.65 -8.68
N ARG A 6 4.15 5.14 -9.84
CA ARG A 6 3.66 3.89 -10.42
C ARG A 6 3.94 2.70 -9.50
N ASP A 7 4.99 2.80 -8.69
CA ASP A 7 5.31 1.83 -7.65
C ASP A 7 4.17 1.65 -6.64
N LEU A 8 3.44 2.72 -6.32
CA LEU A 8 2.30 2.62 -5.41
C LEU A 8 1.18 1.78 -6.01
N LEU A 9 0.97 1.90 -7.32
CA LEU A 9 -0.11 1.21 -8.03
C LEU A 9 0.11 -0.29 -8.17
N THR A 10 1.29 -0.81 -7.80
CA THR A 10 1.53 -2.25 -7.74
C THR A 10 0.76 -2.90 -6.58
N ILE A 11 0.55 -2.18 -5.47
CA ILE A 11 -0.12 -2.70 -4.27
C ILE A 11 -1.44 -1.97 -4.01
N PHE A 12 -1.48 -0.67 -4.29
CA PHE A 12 -2.64 0.17 -4.10
C PHE A 12 -3.44 0.35 -5.38
N THR A 13 -4.74 0.59 -5.24
CA THR A 13 -5.54 1.12 -6.33
C THR A 13 -5.22 2.59 -6.59
N ASP A 14 -5.73 3.12 -7.70
CA ASP A 14 -5.90 4.56 -7.86
C ASP A 14 -6.72 5.17 -6.71
N HIS A 15 -6.66 6.49 -6.60
CA HIS A 15 -7.47 7.22 -5.65
C HIS A 15 -8.94 7.08 -6.00
N VAL A 16 -9.72 6.50 -5.09
CA VAL A 16 -11.16 6.28 -5.24
C VAL A 16 -11.92 6.99 -4.13
N LYS A 17 -13.14 7.43 -4.46
CA LYS A 17 -14.11 7.93 -3.48
C LYS A 17 -14.99 6.77 -3.03
N VAL A 18 -15.04 6.51 -1.74
CA VAL A 18 -15.82 5.42 -1.14
C VAL A 18 -16.75 5.98 -0.09
N LYS A 19 -18.01 5.52 -0.13
CA LYS A 19 -19.00 5.78 0.92
C LYS A 19 -18.91 4.69 1.98
N PHE A 20 -18.63 5.06 3.21
CA PHE A 20 -18.67 4.18 4.36
C PHE A 20 -19.94 4.47 5.17
N VAL A 21 -20.76 3.44 5.37
CA VAL A 21 -21.93 3.50 6.24
C VAL A 21 -21.48 3.02 7.63
N MET A 22 -21.59 3.89 8.62
CA MET A 22 -21.28 3.57 10.01
C MET A 22 -22.48 2.93 10.70
N VAL A 23 -22.26 2.32 11.87
CA VAL A 23 -23.30 1.63 12.65
C VAL A 23 -24.45 2.56 13.03
N ASP A 24 -24.16 3.84 13.25
CA ASP A 24 -25.14 4.91 13.53
C ASP A 24 -25.89 5.40 12.27
N ARG A 25 -25.82 4.66 11.16
CA ARG A 25 -26.36 5.01 9.83
C ARG A 25 -25.79 6.29 9.21
N LYS A 26 -24.77 6.90 9.82
CA LYS A 26 -24.10 8.05 9.19
C LYS A 26 -23.26 7.59 8.02
N ILE A 27 -23.33 8.37 6.94
CA ILE A 27 -22.54 8.13 5.73
C ILE A 27 -21.33 9.03 5.75
N LYS A 28 -20.14 8.44 5.69
CA LYS A 28 -18.88 9.15 5.54
C LYS A 28 -18.29 8.87 4.16
N VAL A 29 -18.18 9.91 3.35
CA VAL A 29 -17.55 9.81 2.02
C VAL A 29 -16.08 10.15 2.16
N LEU A 30 -15.21 9.27 1.69
CA LEU A 30 -13.77 9.42 1.84
C LEU A 30 -13.04 9.12 0.54
N THR A 31 -12.03 9.93 0.24
CA THR A 31 -11.12 9.73 -0.89
C THR A 31 -9.83 9.11 -0.38
N GLY A 32 -9.36 8.06 -1.04
CA GLY A 32 -8.16 7.33 -0.63
C GLY A 32 -7.89 6.16 -1.55
N GLN A 33 -7.01 5.26 -1.14
CA GLN A 33 -6.58 4.11 -1.94
C GLN A 33 -6.82 2.81 -1.17
N TRP A 34 -7.15 1.75 -1.90
CA TRP A 34 -7.24 0.41 -1.33
C TRP A 34 -5.88 -0.28 -1.42
N CYS A 35 -5.38 -0.81 -0.32
CA CYS A 35 -4.38 -1.87 -0.40
C CYS A 35 -5.08 -3.14 -0.86
N MET A 36 -4.74 -3.65 -2.05
CA MET A 36 -5.42 -4.81 -2.63
C MET A 36 -5.16 -6.08 -1.82
N ILE A 37 -3.94 -6.23 -1.30
CA ILE A 37 -3.55 -7.39 -0.47
C ILE A 37 -4.38 -7.44 0.82
N CYS A 38 -4.40 -6.36 1.61
CA CYS A 38 -5.19 -6.32 2.84
C CYS A 38 -6.70 -6.41 2.59
N LYS A 39 -7.18 -5.92 1.45
CA LYS A 39 -8.61 -5.95 1.10
C LYS A 39 -9.08 -7.36 0.73
N GLU A 40 -8.20 -8.19 0.17
CA GLU A 40 -8.49 -9.55 -0.29
C GLU A 40 -8.19 -10.61 0.77
N ASP A 41 -7.33 -10.30 1.75
CA ASP A 41 -7.07 -11.16 2.91
C ASP A 41 -8.33 -11.29 3.79
N LYS A 42 -8.95 -12.48 3.74
CA LYS A 42 -10.16 -12.82 4.48
C LYS A 42 -9.94 -12.75 6.00
N ILE A 43 -8.78 -13.19 6.49
CA ILE A 43 -8.47 -13.21 7.93
C ILE A 43 -8.32 -11.77 8.44
N PHE A 44 -7.59 -10.95 7.68
CA PHE A 44 -7.42 -9.53 8.00
C PHE A 44 -8.76 -8.79 7.99
N VAL A 45 -9.57 -9.00 6.96
CA VAL A 45 -10.88 -8.35 6.82
C VAL A 45 -11.84 -8.81 7.92
N GLN A 46 -11.84 -10.09 8.29
CA GLN A 46 -12.67 -10.59 9.38
C GLN A 46 -12.28 -9.98 10.73
N LYS A 47 -10.97 -9.82 10.98
CA LYS A 47 -10.46 -9.31 12.25
C LYS A 47 -10.58 -7.79 12.41
N TYR A 48 -10.29 -7.04 11.35
CA TYR A 48 -10.17 -5.57 11.42
C TYR A 48 -11.21 -4.81 10.59
N GLY A 49 -11.95 -5.51 9.73
CA GLY A 49 -12.89 -4.91 8.79
C GLY A 49 -12.20 -4.33 7.54
N LYS A 50 -12.95 -4.29 6.43
CA LYS A 50 -12.45 -3.75 5.15
C LYS A 50 -11.94 -2.31 5.29
N ARG A 51 -12.57 -1.49 6.12
CA ARG A 51 -12.18 -0.09 6.35
C ARG A 51 -10.70 0.08 6.68
N LYS A 52 -10.08 -0.88 7.37
CA LYS A 52 -8.65 -0.83 7.75
C LYS A 52 -7.70 -0.99 6.55
N ALA A 53 -8.15 -1.62 5.47
CA ALA A 53 -7.40 -1.74 4.21
C ALA A 53 -7.50 -0.48 3.32
N PHE A 54 -8.27 0.55 3.73
CA PHE A 54 -8.43 1.79 3.01
C PHE A 54 -7.55 2.89 3.59
N HIS A 55 -6.57 3.35 2.81
CA HIS A 55 -5.61 4.35 3.21
C HIS A 55 -6.03 5.74 2.73
N LEU A 56 -6.17 6.67 3.67
CA LEU A 56 -6.46 8.09 3.41
C LEU A 56 -5.20 8.95 3.29
N GLY A 57 -4.05 8.41 3.68
CA GLY A 57 -2.81 9.17 3.75
C GLY A 57 -2.17 9.35 2.38
N GLY A 58 -1.18 10.24 2.32
CA GLY A 58 -0.41 10.47 1.09
C GLY A 58 0.61 9.37 0.79
N ASN A 59 1.30 9.54 -0.34
CA ASN A 59 2.27 8.59 -0.89
C ASN A 59 3.28 8.05 0.14
N SER A 60 3.78 8.88 1.06
CA SER A 60 4.74 8.45 2.08
C SER A 60 4.15 7.41 3.04
N SER A 61 2.90 7.59 3.47
CA SER A 61 2.21 6.65 4.35
C SER A 61 1.89 5.34 3.64
N CYS A 62 1.52 5.41 2.35
CA CYS A 62 1.33 4.22 1.51
C CYS A 62 2.64 3.43 1.35
N ARG A 63 3.78 4.11 1.14
CA ARG A 63 5.10 3.44 1.07
C ARG A 63 5.51 2.79 2.40
N GLN A 64 5.20 3.43 3.52
CA GLN A 64 5.43 2.82 4.82
C GLN A 64 4.60 1.54 4.99
N HIS A 65 3.34 1.54 4.52
CA HIS A 65 2.50 0.34 4.54
C HIS A 65 3.02 -0.76 3.60
N ILE A 66 3.49 -0.40 2.40
CA ILE A 66 4.07 -1.34 1.42
C ILE A 66 5.20 -2.18 2.02
N ARG A 67 5.98 -1.65 2.97
CA ARG A 67 7.04 -2.42 3.65
C ARG A 67 6.53 -3.72 4.28
N ILE A 68 5.28 -3.77 4.72
CA ILE A 68 4.64 -4.97 5.29
C ILE A 68 4.39 -6.02 4.20
N HIS A 69 4.18 -5.58 2.96
CA HIS A 69 3.95 -6.40 1.76
C HIS A 69 5.15 -6.35 0.80
N TYR A 70 6.36 -6.23 1.36
CA TYR A 70 7.53 -5.92 0.53
C TYR A 70 7.82 -7.01 -0.50
N LYS A 71 7.61 -8.29 -0.17
CA LYS A 71 7.87 -9.41 -1.08
C LYS A 71 7.00 -9.32 -2.34
N GLU A 72 5.70 -9.14 -2.15
CA GLU A 72 4.74 -9.00 -3.24
C GLU A 72 4.98 -7.70 -4.02
N TYR A 73 5.35 -6.61 -3.33
CA TYR A 73 5.73 -5.35 -3.96
C TYR A 73 6.96 -5.51 -4.86
N GLN A 74 8.01 -6.14 -4.35
CA GLN A 74 9.25 -6.38 -5.08
C GLN A 74 8.98 -7.20 -6.33
N GLN A 75 8.22 -8.29 -6.20
CA GLN A 75 7.85 -9.14 -7.33
C GLN A 75 7.08 -8.35 -8.41
N ARG A 76 6.02 -7.61 -8.03
CA ARG A 76 5.22 -6.82 -8.97
C ARG A 76 6.02 -5.69 -9.62
N CYS A 77 6.95 -5.08 -8.89
CA CYS A 77 7.87 -4.09 -9.44
C CYS A 77 8.81 -4.71 -10.49
N ALA A 78 9.37 -5.90 -10.20
CA ALA A 78 10.22 -6.61 -11.15
C ALA A 78 9.45 -7.03 -12.42
N GLU A 79 8.27 -7.61 -12.27
CA GLU A 79 7.38 -8.00 -13.39
C GLU A 79 6.97 -6.79 -14.24
N GLY A 80 6.68 -5.66 -13.60
CA GLY A 80 6.30 -4.42 -14.28
C GLY A 80 7.46 -3.60 -14.83
N ASN A 81 8.71 -4.03 -14.64
CA ASN A 81 9.92 -3.24 -14.90
C ASN A 81 9.84 -1.82 -14.28
N ILE A 82 9.30 -1.76 -13.07
CA ILE A 82 9.14 -0.52 -12.29
C ILE A 82 10.29 -0.44 -11.29
N PRO A 83 11.07 0.64 -11.27
CA PRO A 83 12.09 0.81 -10.24
C PRO A 83 11.44 0.91 -8.86
N GLU A 84 11.89 0.07 -7.94
CA GLU A 84 11.50 0.14 -6.53
C GLU A 84 11.82 1.52 -5.95
N ASN A 85 10.98 1.97 -5.03
CA ASN A 85 11.22 3.21 -4.31
C ASN A 85 12.00 2.94 -3.03
N ASP A 86 13.13 3.62 -2.83
CA ASP A 86 13.97 3.50 -1.62
C ASP A 86 13.19 3.63 -0.31
N HIS A 87 12.11 4.43 -0.28
CA HIS A 87 11.28 4.60 0.90
C HIS A 87 10.35 3.41 1.19
N ALA A 88 10.06 2.58 0.18
CA ALA A 88 9.26 1.37 0.30
C ALA A 88 10.11 0.13 0.64
N VAL A 89 11.43 0.20 0.47
CA VAL A 89 12.35 -0.89 0.81
C VAL A 89 12.57 -0.95 2.34
N PRO A 90 12.40 -2.12 2.98
CA PRO A 90 12.77 -2.33 4.38
C PRO A 90 14.24 -2.06 4.67
N HIS A 91 14.54 -1.52 5.85
CA HIS A 91 15.90 -1.15 6.25
C HIS A 91 16.88 -2.33 6.19
N GLU A 92 16.45 -3.51 6.64
CA GLU A 92 17.28 -4.73 6.65
C GLU A 92 17.79 -5.11 5.26
N ILE A 93 16.98 -4.87 4.23
CA ILE A 93 17.31 -5.18 2.83
C ILE A 93 18.28 -4.13 2.30
N LEU A 94 18.04 -2.85 2.61
CA LEU A 94 18.96 -1.76 2.27
C LEU A 94 20.33 -1.96 2.91
N GLU A 95 20.40 -2.40 4.17
CA GLU A 95 21.66 -2.70 4.85
C GLU A 95 22.41 -3.87 4.21
N LYS A 96 21.70 -4.95 3.88
CA LYS A 96 22.31 -6.09 3.16
C LYS A 96 22.90 -5.66 1.82
N GLN A 97 22.17 -4.87 1.04
CA GLN A 97 22.65 -4.35 -0.25
C GLN A 97 23.86 -3.43 -0.09
N ARG A 98 23.92 -2.63 0.97
CA ARG A 98 25.07 -1.76 1.27
C ARG A 98 26.31 -2.53 1.69
N ARG A 99 26.16 -3.60 2.48
CA ARG A 99 27.27 -4.45 2.94
C ARG A 99 27.84 -5.38 1.86
N ALA A 100 27.04 -5.68 0.84
CA ALA A 100 27.44 -6.50 -0.31
C ALA A 100 28.13 -5.70 -1.43
N LYS A 101 28.27 -4.38 -1.25
CA LYS A 101 29.00 -3.45 -2.12
C LYS A 101 30.39 -3.20 -1.57
#